data_AF-T1BC90-F1
#
_entry.id   AF-T1BC90-F1
#
_cell.length_a   1.000
_cell.length_b   1.000
_cell.length_c   1.000
_cell.angle_alpha   90.00
_cell.angle_beta   90.00
_cell.angle_gamma   90.00
#
_symmetry.space_group_name_H-M   'P 1'
#
loop_
_entity.id
_entity.type
_entity.pdbx_description
1 polymer ?
#
loop_
_entity_poly.entity_id
_entity_poly.type
_entity_poly.pdbx_seq_one_letter_code
_entity_poly.pdbx_strand_id
1 'polypeptide(L)'
;GVDLSVLEVRFAMNEWMERLGMDPTFAERHLNQGFSGGEKKRNEILQMALLEPSLAVLDETDSGLDIDALRVVGRGVHTVQETHPDLGVLVVTHYQRILEDLVPDQVHLLVDGQVVESGGPELALRIERAGYDEWRS
;
A
#
# COMPACT_ATOMS: atom_id res chain seq x y z
N GLY A 1 2.49 -11.17 -21.21
CA GLY A 1 2.48 -9.70 -21.07
C GLY A 1 1.20 -9.22 -21.69
N VAL A 2 0.49 -8.31 -21.02
CA VAL A 2 -0.79 -7.78 -21.52
C VAL A 2 -0.51 -6.97 -22.78
N ASP A 3 -1.10 -7.37 -23.91
CA ASP A 3 -0.92 -6.72 -25.21
C ASP A 3 -1.93 -5.56 -25.32
N LEU A 4 -1.74 -4.53 -24.48
CA LEU A 4 -2.59 -3.34 -24.47
C LEU A 4 -2.03 -2.30 -25.46
N SER A 5 -2.91 -1.75 -26.28
CA SER A 5 -2.61 -0.56 -27.05
C SER A 5 -2.33 0.63 -26.13
N VAL A 6 -1.55 1.60 -26.60
CA VAL A 6 -1.29 2.86 -25.89
C VAL A 6 -2.59 3.56 -25.47
N LEU A 7 -3.64 3.42 -26.27
CA LEU A 7 -4.94 4.00 -25.99
C LEU A 7 -5.63 3.29 -24.81
N GLU A 8 -5.61 1.95 -24.78
CA GLU A 8 -6.18 1.16 -23.68
C GLU A 8 -5.44 1.44 -22.36
N VAL A 9 -4.10 1.52 -22.38
CA VAL A 9 -3.31 1.90 -21.20
C VAL A 9 -3.72 3.28 -20.70
N ARG A 10 -3.92 4.26 -21.59
CA ARG A 10 -4.35 5.61 -21.20
C ARG A 10 -5.75 5.63 -20.61
N PHE A 11 -6.69 4.86 -21.15
CA PHE A 11 -8.03 4.75 -20.59
C PHE A 11 -8.00 4.12 -19.20
N ALA A 12 -7.31 2.98 -19.05
CA ALA A 12 -7.17 2.31 -17.76
C ALA A 12 -6.49 3.22 -16.73
N MET A 13 -5.44 3.95 -17.12
CA MET A 13 -4.74 4.89 -16.25
C MET A 13 -5.66 6.01 -15.77
N ASN A 14 -6.46 6.61 -16.66
CA ASN A 14 -7.41 7.67 -16.29
C ASN A 14 -8.49 7.16 -15.33
N GLU A 15 -9.03 5.97 -15.59
CA GLU A 15 -10.02 5.34 -14.72
C GLU A 15 -9.45 5.07 -13.32
N TRP A 16 -8.24 4.52 -13.23
CA TRP A 16 -7.58 4.28 -11.96
C TRP A 16 -7.19 5.56 -11.22
N MET A 17 -6.75 6.61 -11.93
CA MET A 17 -6.50 7.91 -11.33
C MET A 17 -7.77 8.49 -10.68
N GLU A 18 -8.94 8.35 -11.32
CA GLU A 18 -10.21 8.79 -10.73
C GLU A 18 -10.55 8.00 -9.46
N ARG A 19 -10.43 6.67 -9.49
CA ARG A 19 -10.66 5.79 -8.33
C ARG A 19 -9.73 6.11 -7.15
N LEU A 20 -8.49 6.49 -7.44
CA LEU A 20 -7.47 6.82 -6.43
C LEU A 20 -7.51 8.31 -5.99
N GLY A 21 -8.45 9.11 -6.52
CA GLY A 21 -8.56 10.53 -6.21
C GLY A 21 -7.35 11.35 -6.65
N MET A 22 -6.73 10.97 -7.77
CA MET A 22 -5.62 11.68 -8.39
C MET A 22 -6.13 12.69 -9.41
N ASP A 23 -5.49 13.86 -9.46
CA ASP A 23 -5.76 14.85 -10.51
C ASP A 23 -5.31 14.29 -11.87
N PRO A 24 -6.16 14.29 -12.92
CA PRO A 24 -5.78 13.79 -14.25
C PRO A 24 -4.55 14.47 -14.86
N THR A 25 -4.26 15.72 -14.50
CA THR A 25 -3.04 16.43 -14.91
C THR A 25 -1.76 15.74 -14.41
N PHE A 26 -1.88 14.84 -13.42
CA PHE A 26 -0.78 14.02 -12.93
C PHE A 26 -0.10 13.23 -14.06
N ALA A 27 -0.87 12.70 -15.02
CA ALA A 27 -0.34 11.93 -16.15
C ALA A 27 0.51 12.76 -17.13
N GLU A 28 0.37 14.08 -17.11
CA GLU A 28 1.11 15.00 -18.00
C GLU A 28 2.38 15.54 -17.35
N ARG A 29 2.53 15.38 -16.02
CA ARG A 29 3.68 15.87 -15.26
C ARG A 29 4.90 14.98 -15.45
N HIS A 30 6.07 15.60 -15.45
CA HIS A 30 7.32 14.85 -15.50
C HIS A 30 7.56 14.13 -14.18
N LEU A 31 8.04 12.88 -14.25
CA LEU A 31 8.52 12.11 -13.09
C LEU A 31 9.47 12.98 -12.26
N ASN A 32 9.15 13.14 -10.97
CA ASN A 32 9.88 13.92 -9.97
C ASN A 32 9.79 15.46 -10.01
N GLN A 33 8.93 16.09 -10.83
CA GLN A 33 8.68 17.53 -10.73
C GLN A 33 7.60 17.87 -9.69
N GLY A 34 8.03 18.13 -8.45
CA GLY A 34 7.19 18.74 -7.41
C GLY A 34 6.07 17.84 -6.85
N PHE A 35 6.28 16.52 -6.84
CA PHE A 35 5.35 15.61 -6.17
C PHE A 35 5.53 15.64 -4.65
N SER A 36 4.44 15.84 -3.94
CA SER A 36 4.31 15.55 -2.51
C SER A 36 4.53 14.06 -2.21
N GLY A 37 4.82 13.73 -0.95
CA GLY A 37 4.95 12.33 -0.52
C GLY A 37 3.71 11.50 -0.83
N GLY A 38 2.51 12.04 -0.54
CA GLY A 38 1.25 11.36 -0.83
C GLY A 38 0.98 11.15 -2.33
N GLU A 39 1.38 12.09 -3.20
CA GLU A 39 1.27 11.92 -4.65
C GLU A 39 2.18 10.80 -5.17
N LYS A 40 3.42 10.70 -4.65
CA LYS A 40 4.33 9.60 -5.01
C LYS A 40 3.73 8.24 -4.64
N LYS A 41 3.13 8.14 -3.45
CA LYS A 41 2.54 6.90 -2.96
C LYS A 41 1.25 6.53 -3.69
N ARG A 42 0.38 7.48 -4.03
CA ARG A 42 -0.75 7.23 -4.94
C ARG A 42 -0.28 6.70 -6.31
N ASN A 43 0.84 7.20 -6.82
CA ASN A 43 1.40 6.70 -8.08
C ASN A 43 1.98 5.28 -7.98
N GLU A 44 2.48 4.86 -6.82
CA GLU A 44 2.86 3.45 -6.58
C GLU A 44 1.62 2.54 -6.63
N ILE A 45 0.50 2.97 -6.01
CA ILE A 45 -0.77 2.22 -6.08
C ILE A 45 -1.36 2.20 -7.49
N LEU A 46 -1.28 3.32 -8.22
CA LEU A 46 -1.70 3.38 -9.62
C LEU A 46 -0.94 2.36 -10.49
N GLN A 47 0.38 2.23 -10.28
CA GLN A 47 1.18 1.23 -10.98
C GLN A 47 0.77 -0.19 -10.60
N MET A 48 0.53 -0.47 -9.32
CA MET A 48 0.03 -1.77 -8.87
C MET A 48 -1.31 -2.12 -9.53
N ALA A 49 -2.22 -1.15 -9.64
CA ALA A 49 -3.52 -1.31 -10.27
C ALA A 49 -3.43 -1.59 -11.78
N LEU A 50 -2.48 -0.95 -12.48
CA LEU A 50 -2.29 -1.13 -13.92
C LEU A 50 -1.50 -2.40 -14.28
N LEU A 51 -0.60 -2.85 -13.40
CA LEU A 51 0.25 -4.01 -13.64
C LEU A 51 -0.41 -5.33 -13.23
N GLU A 52 -1.46 -5.28 -12.41
CA GLU A 52 -2.23 -6.43 -11.94
C GLU A 52 -1.31 -7.57 -11.42
N PRO A 53 -0.40 -7.30 -10.46
CA PRO A 53 0.52 -8.32 -9.98
C PRO A 53 -0.22 -9.41 -9.19
N SER A 54 0.35 -10.62 -9.13
CA SER A 54 -0.15 -11.67 -8.23
C SER A 54 0.26 -11.45 -6.77
N LEU A 55 1.33 -10.69 -6.54
CA LEU A 55 1.87 -10.35 -5.21
C LEU A 55 2.44 -8.93 -5.22
N ALA A 56 2.00 -8.10 -4.28
CA ALA A 56 2.58 -6.79 -4.00
C ALA A 56 3.26 -6.78 -2.63
N VAL A 57 4.51 -6.31 -2.58
CA VAL A 57 5.25 -6.08 -1.34
C VAL A 57 5.39 -4.57 -1.14
N LEU A 58 4.80 -4.07 -0.07
CA LEU A 58 4.69 -2.65 0.26
C LEU A 58 5.55 -2.36 1.48
N ASP A 59 6.78 -1.93 1.25
CA ASP A 59 7.79 -1.68 2.29
C ASP A 59 7.84 -0.19 2.69
N GLU A 60 7.69 0.08 3.98
CA GLU A 60 7.69 1.43 4.58
C GLU A 60 6.82 2.44 3.81
N THR A 61 5.63 2.01 3.37
CA THR A 61 4.69 2.88 2.64
C THR A 61 4.15 4.04 3.47
N ASP A 62 4.42 4.02 4.76
CA ASP A 62 4.11 5.01 5.79
C ASP A 62 5.19 6.08 6.00
N SER A 63 6.40 5.89 5.44
CA SER A 63 7.53 6.80 5.66
C SER A 63 7.27 8.21 5.12
N GLY A 64 7.27 9.19 6.03
CA GLY A 64 7.11 10.62 5.68
C GLY A 64 5.72 11.02 5.20
N LEU A 65 4.71 10.16 5.39
CA LEU A 65 3.30 10.46 5.12
C LEU A 65 2.60 10.98 6.37
N ASP A 66 1.68 11.92 6.17
CA ASP A 66 0.68 12.25 7.19
C ASP A 66 -0.43 11.18 7.24
N ILE A 67 -1.30 11.30 8.24
CA ILE A 67 -2.40 10.36 8.49
C ILE A 67 -3.37 10.30 7.30
N ASP A 68 -3.59 11.42 6.61
CA ASP A 68 -4.53 11.48 5.49
C ASP A 68 -3.96 10.77 4.26
N ALA A 69 -2.65 10.90 4.02
CA ALA A 69 -1.96 10.19 2.95
C ALA A 69 -1.90 8.67 3.22
N LEU A 70 -1.71 8.24 4.46
CA LEU A 70 -1.80 6.82 4.85
C LEU A 70 -3.16 6.22 4.52
N ARG A 71 -4.25 6.91 4.89
CA ARG A 71 -5.63 6.51 4.57
C ARG A 71 -5.87 6.36 3.08
N VAL A 72 -5.29 7.26 2.28
CA VAL A 72 -5.40 7.20 0.82
C VAL A 72 -4.67 5.97 0.27
N VAL A 73 -3.47 5.67 0.77
CA VAL A 73 -2.72 4.47 0.35
C VAL A 73 -3.47 3.20 0.73
N GLY A 74 -3.92 3.07 1.99
CA GLY A 74 -4.65 1.90 2.46
C GLY A 74 -5.93 1.64 1.66
N ARG A 75 -6.75 2.69 1.45
CA ARG A 75 -7.95 2.58 0.60
C ARG A 75 -7.62 2.22 -0.84
N GLY A 76 -6.55 2.79 -1.39
CA GLY A 76 -6.11 2.50 -2.75
C GLY A 76 -5.73 1.02 -2.92
N VAL A 77 -5.01 0.45 -1.95
CA VAL A 77 -4.69 -1.00 -1.96
C VAL A 77 -5.97 -1.84 -1.91
N HIS A 78 -6.91 -1.49 -1.02
CA HIS A 78 -8.19 -2.20 -0.92
C HIS A 78 -8.98 -2.15 -2.24
N THR A 79 -9.07 -0.98 -2.88
CA THR A 79 -9.75 -0.85 -4.18
C THR A 79 -9.13 -1.75 -5.25
N VAL A 80 -7.80 -1.90 -5.26
CA VAL A 80 -7.12 -2.82 -6.19
C VAL A 80 -7.42 -4.27 -5.85
N GLN A 81 -7.43 -4.66 -4.57
CA GLN A 81 -7.80 -6.02 -4.14
C GLN A 81 -9.26 -6.36 -4.47
N GLU A 82 -10.19 -5.41 -4.39
CA GLU A 82 -11.60 -5.62 -4.80
C GLU A 82 -11.72 -5.97 -6.29
N THR A 83 -10.87 -5.38 -7.14
CA THR A 83 -10.82 -5.70 -8.58
C THR A 83 -9.99 -6.93 -8.91
N HIS A 84 -9.04 -7.28 -8.05
CA HIS A 84 -8.10 -8.40 -8.23
C HIS A 84 -8.08 -9.26 -6.96
N PRO A 85 -9.09 -10.12 -6.75
CA PRO A 85 -9.24 -10.88 -5.51
C PRO A 85 -8.11 -11.89 -5.27
N ASP A 86 -7.34 -12.25 -6.30
CA ASP A 86 -6.17 -13.14 -6.20
C ASP A 86 -4.87 -12.39 -5.86
N LEU A 87 -4.90 -11.05 -5.71
CA LEU A 87 -3.74 -10.24 -5.33
C LEU A 87 -3.35 -10.50 -3.86
N GLY A 88 -2.19 -11.12 -3.66
CA GLY A 88 -1.53 -11.15 -2.35
C GLY A 88 -0.89 -9.81 -2.04
N VAL A 89 -1.04 -9.31 -0.80
CA VAL A 89 -0.38 -8.07 -0.35
C VAL A 89 0.40 -8.37 0.92
N LEU A 90 1.70 -8.06 0.91
CA LEU A 90 2.56 -8.05 2.09
C LEU A 90 2.94 -6.61 2.41
N VAL A 91 2.50 -6.12 3.57
CA VAL A 91 2.88 -4.79 4.07
C VAL A 91 3.96 -4.95 5.12
N VAL A 92 5.09 -4.25 4.93
CA VAL A 92 6.15 -4.12 5.93
C VAL A 92 6.06 -2.70 6.50
N THR A 93 5.80 -2.60 7.79
CA THR A 93 5.54 -1.33 8.46
C THR A 93 5.96 -1.38 9.93
N HIS A 94 6.40 -0.24 10.45
CA HIS A 94 6.57 0.01 11.88
C HIS A 94 5.44 0.85 12.49
N TYR A 95 4.52 1.41 11.66
CA TYR A 95 3.36 2.19 12.09
C TYR A 95 2.05 1.44 11.91
N GLN A 96 1.36 1.20 13.02
CA GLN A 96 0.08 0.47 12.98
C GLN A 96 -1.09 1.25 12.39
N ARG A 97 -0.93 2.57 12.19
CA ARG A 97 -2.00 3.41 11.63
C ARG A 97 -2.43 2.96 10.25
N ILE A 98 -1.52 2.45 9.42
CA ILE A 98 -1.89 1.92 8.10
C ILE A 98 -2.81 0.69 8.21
N LEU A 99 -2.71 -0.06 9.31
CA LEU A 99 -3.50 -1.26 9.58
C LEU A 99 -4.95 -0.95 9.96
N GLU A 100 -5.28 0.31 10.27
CA GLU A 100 -6.67 0.75 10.47
C GLU A 100 -7.45 0.71 9.14
N ASP A 101 -6.82 1.09 8.03
CA ASP A 101 -7.41 1.11 6.70
C ASP A 101 -7.08 -0.16 5.89
N LEU A 102 -5.98 -0.84 6.22
CA LEU A 102 -5.52 -2.08 5.59
C LEU A 102 -5.49 -3.18 6.65
N VAL A 103 -6.66 -3.75 6.93
CA VAL A 103 -6.82 -4.80 7.94
C VAL A 103 -6.14 -6.08 7.43
N PRO A 104 -5.08 -6.57 8.09
CA PRO A 104 -4.36 -7.75 7.61
C PRO A 104 -5.09 -9.04 7.99
N ASP A 105 -5.07 -10.04 7.11
CA ASP A 105 -5.53 -11.39 7.48
C ASP A 105 -4.60 -12.05 8.51
N GLN A 106 -3.30 -11.76 8.41
CA GLN A 106 -2.26 -12.31 9.27
C GLN A 106 -1.16 -11.26 9.54
N VAL A 107 -0.69 -11.23 10.77
CA VAL A 107 0.41 -10.38 11.24
C VAL A 107 1.59 -11.25 11.65
N HIS A 108 2.79 -10.87 11.23
CA HIS A 108 4.05 -11.53 11.59
C HIS A 108 4.98 -10.53 12.28
N LEU A 109 5.44 -10.85 13.48
CA LEU A 109 6.40 -10.03 14.22
C LEU A 109 7.82 -10.49 13.93
N LEU A 110 8.64 -9.61 13.36
CA LEU A 110 10.04 -9.87 13.04
C LEU A 110 10.97 -9.25 14.09
N VAL A 111 11.81 -10.06 14.74
CA VAL A 111 12.86 -9.64 15.67
C VAL A 111 14.14 -10.40 15.36
N ASP A 112 15.28 -9.70 15.31
CA ASP A 112 16.60 -10.26 15.00
C ASP A 112 16.64 -11.16 13.75
N GLY A 113 15.87 -10.76 12.73
CA GLY A 113 15.79 -11.46 11.44
C GLY A 113 14.93 -12.73 11.47
N GLN A 114 14.18 -12.99 12.54
CA GLN A 114 13.31 -14.16 12.68
C GLN A 114 11.87 -13.74 13.01
N VAL A 115 10.91 -14.51 12.49
CA VAL A 115 9.49 -14.36 12.88
C VAL A 115 9.33 -15.01 14.25
N VAL A 116 9.15 -14.18 15.28
CA VAL A 116 9.06 -14.62 16.68
C VAL A 116 7.63 -14.86 17.14
N GLU A 117 6.66 -14.20 16.51
CA GLU A 117 5.24 -14.40 16.77
C GLU A 117 4.42 -14.20 15.48
N SER A 118 3.27 -14.86 15.39
CA SER A 118 2.31 -14.68 14.30
C SER A 118 0.89 -14.82 14.83
N GLY A 119 -0.02 -14.00 14.33
CA GLY A 119 -1.40 -13.93 14.81
C GLY A 119 -2.30 -13.15 13.86
N GLY A 120 -3.52 -12.87 14.26
CA GLY A 120 -4.42 -11.99 13.52
C GLY A 120 -4.14 -10.50 13.80
N PRO A 121 -5.04 -9.60 13.37
CA PRO A 121 -4.96 -8.15 13.62
C PRO A 121 -4.73 -7.78 15.10
N GLU A 122 -5.19 -8.60 16.04
CA GLU A 122 -5.00 -8.40 17.47
C GLU A 122 -3.53 -8.38 17.90
N LEU A 123 -2.65 -9.06 17.15
CA LEU A 123 -1.21 -9.06 17.42
C LEU A 123 -0.62 -7.67 17.19
N ALA A 124 -1.06 -6.96 16.13
CA ALA A 124 -0.67 -5.58 15.91
C ALA A 124 -1.07 -4.73 17.13
N LEU A 125 -2.35 -4.74 17.51
CA LEU A 125 -2.84 -3.95 18.65
C LEU A 125 -2.08 -4.23 19.96
N ARG A 126 -1.62 -5.48 20.18
CA ARG A 126 -0.79 -5.84 21.33
C ARG A 126 0.59 -5.18 21.25
N ILE A 127 1.25 -5.23 20.10
CA ILE A 127 2.55 -4.58 19.85
C ILE A 127 2.46 -3.06 20.08
N GLU A 128 1.33 -2.42 19.72
CA GLU A 128 1.15 -0.97 19.94
C GLU A 128 1.18 -0.61 21.42
N ARG A 129 0.51 -1.44 22.23
CA ARG A 129 0.31 -1.21 23.66
C ARG A 129 1.54 -1.58 24.49
N ALA A 130 2.16 -2.71 24.16
CA ALA A 130 3.29 -3.26 24.91
C ALA A 130 4.65 -2.77 24.40
N GLY A 131 4.72 -2.23 23.18
CA GLY A 131 5.99 -2.03 22.48
C GLY A 131 6.62 -3.36 22.05
N TYR A 132 7.87 -3.34 21.61
CA TYR A 132 8.59 -4.55 21.17
C TYR A 132 9.36 -5.25 22.29
N ASP A 133 9.37 -4.68 23.50
CA ASP A 133 10.26 -5.11 24.59
C ASP A 133 9.92 -6.51 25.11
N GLU A 134 8.65 -6.93 25.04
CA GLU A 134 8.25 -8.30 25.40
C GLU A 134 8.98 -9.37 24.56
N TRP A 135 9.47 -9.02 23.36
CA TRP A 135 10.03 -9.96 22.38
C TRP A 135 11.53 -9.78 22.12
N ARG A 136 12.21 -8.85 22.83
CA ARG A 136 13.65 -8.63 22.74
C ARG A 136 14.45 -9.32 23.87
N SER A 137 13.84 -10.28 24.55
CA SER A 137 14.41 -10.96 25.73
C SER A 137 15.33 -12.12 25.40
#